data_AF-A0A1X9LLT6-F1
#
_entry.id   AF-A0A1X9LLT6-F1
#
_cell.length_a   1.000
_cell.length_b   1.000
_cell.length_c   1.000
_cell.angle_alpha   90.00
_cell.angle_beta   90.00
_cell.angle_gamma   90.00
#
_symmetry.space_group_name_H-M   'P 1'
#
loop_
_entity.id
_entity.type
_entity.pdbx_description
1 polymer ?
#
loop_
_entity_poly.entity_id
_entity_poly.type
_entity_poly.pdbx_seq_one_letter_code
_entity_poly.pdbx_strand_id
1 'polypeptide(L)'
;MALEAGDFTLAHQDHTYRIAGEAPRWAVSRGDRVLGYLVTTSRAGEEGEDVYEMETPDGERGNVEGTDWESIVRSYLNSVDPVTIDPVDP
;
A
#
# COMPACT_ATOMS: atom_id res chain seq x y z
N MET A 1 -6.87 -7.49 -10.90
CA MET A 1 -7.38 -6.28 -11.60
C MET A 1 -6.37 -5.18 -11.32
N ALA A 2 -5.78 -4.57 -12.35
CA ALA A 2 -4.87 -3.43 -12.16
C ALA A 2 -5.64 -2.19 -11.71
N LEU A 3 -5.04 -1.35 -10.88
CA LEU A 3 -5.65 -0.05 -10.53
C LEU A 3 -5.77 0.82 -11.78
N GLU A 4 -7.00 1.13 -12.14
CA GLU A 4 -7.26 2.29 -12.99
C GLU A 4 -6.93 3.57 -12.20
N ALA A 5 -6.52 4.62 -12.90
CA ALA A 5 -6.28 5.93 -12.29
C ALA A 5 -7.51 6.33 -11.44
N GLY A 6 -7.30 6.67 -10.18
CA GLY A 6 -8.41 6.96 -9.29
C GLY A 6 -8.02 7.29 -7.86
N ASP A 7 -8.95 7.91 -7.15
CA ASP A 7 -8.89 8.08 -5.71
C ASP A 7 -9.92 7.19 -5.03
N PHE A 8 -9.48 6.42 -4.05
CA PHE A 8 -10.39 5.59 -3.26
C PHE A 8 -9.90 5.50 -1.82
N THR A 9 -10.84 5.13 -0.96
CA THR A 9 -10.61 4.98 0.47
C THR A 9 -10.69 3.52 0.86
N LEU A 10 -9.71 3.04 1.61
CA LEU A 10 -9.67 1.70 2.17
C LEU A 10 -9.76 1.79 3.70
N ALA A 11 -10.71 1.07 4.29
CA ALA A 11 -10.79 0.91 5.74
C ALA A 11 -9.87 -0.25 6.18
N HIS A 12 -8.97 0.01 7.13
CA HIS A 12 -8.06 -0.99 7.68
C HIS A 12 -7.73 -0.67 9.14
N GLN A 13 -7.84 -1.65 10.05
CA GLN A 13 -7.50 -1.54 11.48
C GLN A 13 -8.04 -0.27 12.16
N ASP A 14 -9.34 -0.01 12.04
CA ASP A 14 -10.05 1.17 12.59
C ASP A 14 -9.65 2.53 11.97
N HIS A 15 -8.86 2.51 10.89
CA HIS A 15 -8.44 3.70 10.19
C HIS A 15 -8.92 3.69 8.75
N THR A 16 -9.14 4.89 8.19
CA THR A 16 -9.45 5.07 6.77
C THR A 16 -8.24 5.66 6.08
N TYR A 17 -7.72 4.92 5.11
CA TYR A 17 -6.60 5.31 4.28
C TYR A 17 -7.12 5.78 2.94
N ARG A 18 -6.56 6.86 2.43
CA ARG A 18 -6.81 7.34 1.07
C ARG A 18 -5.66 6.89 0.19
N ILE A 19 -5.98 6.18 -0.88
CA ILE A 19 -5.04 5.89 -1.96
C ILE A 19 -5.45 6.76 -3.14
N ALA A 20 -4.52 7.61 -3.59
CA ALA A 20 -4.75 8.53 -4.68
C ALA A 20 -3.58 8.52 -5.66
N GLY A 21 -3.88 8.52 -6.95
CA GLY A 21 -2.87 8.57 -8.00
C GLY A 21 -3.25 7.65 -9.15
N GLU A 22 -2.24 7.31 -9.94
CA GLU A 22 -2.38 6.45 -11.10
C GLU A 22 -1.12 5.63 -11.32
N ALA A 23 -1.23 4.53 -12.08
CA ALA A 23 -0.06 3.75 -12.43
C ALA A 23 1.00 4.67 -13.10
N PRO A 24 2.28 4.57 -12.72
CA PRO A 24 2.85 3.52 -11.89
C PRO A 24 2.87 3.82 -10.39
N ARG A 25 2.34 4.93 -9.90
CA ARG A 25 2.53 5.40 -8.51
C ARG A 25 1.25 5.93 -7.87
N TRP A 26 0.87 5.34 -6.75
CA TRP A 26 -0.24 5.77 -5.91
C TRP A 26 0.25 6.24 -4.53
N ALA A 27 -0.15 7.42 -4.11
CA ALA A 27 0.12 7.93 -2.77
C ALA A 27 -0.86 7.34 -1.76
N VAL A 28 -0.35 6.84 -0.63
CA VAL A 28 -1.15 6.32 0.47
C VAL A 28 -1.08 7.31 1.63
N SER A 29 -2.23 7.82 2.04
CA SER A 29 -2.37 8.85 3.07
C SER A 29 -3.37 8.44 4.15
N ARG A 30 -3.16 8.90 5.38
CA ARG A 30 -4.10 8.76 6.49
C ARG A 30 -4.42 10.17 7.01
N GLY A 31 -5.64 10.64 6.78
CA GLY A 31 -6.00 12.04 7.00
C GLY A 31 -5.10 12.96 6.17
N ASP A 32 -4.45 13.91 6.81
CA ASP A 32 -3.53 14.88 6.18
C ASP A 32 -2.06 14.37 6.08
N ARG A 33 -1.78 13.14 6.52
CA ARG A 33 -0.41 12.57 6.50
C ARG A 33 -0.23 11.60 5.36
N VAL A 34 0.76 11.84 4.51
CA VAL A 34 1.24 10.86 3.53
C VAL A 34 2.13 9.84 4.25
N LEU A 35 1.78 8.56 4.15
CA LEU A 35 2.55 7.44 4.73
C LEU A 35 3.63 6.96 3.78
N GLY A 36 3.37 7.04 2.48
CA GLY A 36 4.29 6.68 1.41
C GLY A 36 3.56 6.42 0.11
N TYR A 37 4.16 5.64 -0.77
CA TYR A 37 3.69 5.43 -2.13
C TYR A 37 3.76 3.95 -2.50
N LEU A 38 2.72 3.45 -3.15
CA LEU A 38 2.75 2.16 -3.83
C LEU A 38 3.18 2.41 -5.28
N VAL A 39 4.23 1.74 -5.71
CA VAL A 39 4.81 1.86 -7.04
C VAL A 39 4.71 0.50 -7.74
N THR A 40 4.05 0.43 -8.89
CA THR A 40 4.13 -0.76 -9.74
C THR A 40 5.33 -0.64 -10.67
N THR A 41 6.25 -1.60 -10.60
CA THR A 41 7.51 -1.58 -11.36
C THR A 41 7.50 -2.52 -12.56
N SER A 42 6.63 -3.54 -12.55
CA SER A 42 6.43 -4.42 -13.69
C SER A 42 4.95 -4.77 -13.83
N ARG A 43 4.35 -4.42 -14.97
CA ARG A 43 3.03 -4.91 -15.42
C ARG A 43 3.02 -6.41 -15.74
N ALA A 44 4.20 -7.02 -15.74
CA ALA A 44 4.43 -8.44 -15.90
C ALA A 44 5.77 -8.75 -15.21
N GLY A 45 5.75 -9.16 -13.94
CA GLY A 45 6.82 -10.01 -13.40
C GLY A 45 6.96 -11.25 -14.29
N GLU A 46 8.00 -12.06 -14.12
CA GLU A 46 8.40 -13.14 -15.04
C GLU A 46 7.30 -14.16 -15.41
N GLU A 47 6.12 -14.10 -14.78
CA GLU A 47 4.93 -14.95 -15.01
C GLU A 47 3.64 -14.17 -15.38
N GLY A 48 3.70 -12.85 -15.59
CA GLY A 48 2.55 -12.01 -15.93
C GLY A 48 1.78 -11.44 -14.73
N GLU A 49 2.33 -11.56 -13.52
CA GLU A 49 1.78 -10.95 -12.30
C GLU A 49 2.30 -9.52 -12.11
N ASP A 50 1.41 -8.59 -11.73
CA ASP A 50 1.78 -7.21 -11.44
C ASP A 50 2.62 -7.17 -10.14
N VAL A 51 3.85 -6.65 -10.22
CA VAL A 51 4.72 -6.48 -9.05
C VAL A 51 4.54 -5.06 -8.49
N TYR A 52 4.41 -4.97 -7.17
CA TYR A 52 4.25 -3.73 -6.45
C TYR A 52 5.34 -3.59 -5.40
N GLU A 53 5.93 -2.40 -5.36
CA GLU A 53 6.92 -1.97 -4.39
C GLU A 53 6.32 -0.84 -3.55
N MET A 54 6.73 -0.77 -2.29
CA MET A 54 6.49 0.40 -1.45
C MET A 54 7.66 1.36 -1.56
N GLU A 55 7.37 2.65 -1.56
CA GLU A 55 8.33 3.73 -1.48
C GLU A 55 7.96 4.64 -0.31
N THR A 56 8.85 4.77 0.67
CA THR A 56 8.67 5.69 1.80
C THR A 56 8.86 7.14 1.34
N PRO A 57 8.35 8.14 2.08
CA PRO A 57 8.60 9.55 1.76
C PRO A 57 10.09 9.94 1.75
N ASP A 58 10.94 9.19 2.46
CA ASP A 58 12.40 9.33 2.46
C ASP A 58 13.08 8.69 1.24
N GLY A 59 12.31 8.02 0.37
CA GLY A 59 12.78 7.39 -0.87
C GLY A 59 13.29 5.96 -0.70
N GLU A 60 13.10 5.33 0.47
CA GLU A 60 13.42 3.92 0.67
C GLU A 60 12.39 3.05 -0.04
N ARG A 61 12.87 2.02 -0.76
CA ARG A 61 12.02 1.08 -1.48
C ARG A 61 12.03 -0.29 -0.84
N GLY A 62 10.86 -0.92 -0.79
CA GLY A 62 10.67 -2.28 -0.30
C GLY A 62 9.74 -3.07 -1.21
N ASN A 63 9.93 -4.38 -1.28
CA ASN A 63 8.98 -5.25 -1.95
C ASN A 63 7.74 -5.45 -1.08
N VAL A 64 6.56 -5.43 -1.69
CA VAL A 64 5.31 -5.74 -0.99
C VAL A 64 4.78 -7.06 -1.52
N GLU A 65 4.61 -8.02 -0.62
CA GLU A 65 4.04 -9.33 -0.97
C GLU A 65 2.51 -9.25 -1.03
N GLY A 66 1.93 -9.79 -2.10
CA GLY A 66 0.49 -10.00 -2.23
C GLY A 66 0.11 -10.46 -3.63
N THR A 67 -0.95 -11.26 -3.72
CA THR A 67 -1.49 -11.80 -4.97
C THR A 67 -2.61 -10.94 -5.56
N ASP A 68 -3.19 -10.06 -4.75
CA ASP A 68 -4.21 -9.11 -5.14
C ASP A 68 -3.93 -7.73 -4.54
N TRP A 69 -4.48 -6.70 -5.15
CA TRP A 69 -4.25 -5.32 -4.74
C TRP A 69 -4.61 -5.02 -3.29
N GLU A 70 -5.75 -5.51 -2.79
CA GLU A 70 -6.12 -5.26 -1.39
C GLU A 70 -5.14 -5.94 -0.45
N SER A 71 -4.70 -7.16 -0.77
CA SER A 71 -3.66 -7.85 0.01
C SER A 71 -2.35 -7.07 0.00
N ILE A 72 -1.92 -6.54 -1.16
CA ILE A 72 -0.73 -5.68 -1.27
C ILE A 72 -0.86 -4.43 -0.40
N VAL A 73 -1.96 -3.68 -0.52
CA VAL A 73 -2.17 -2.48 0.29
C VAL A 73 -2.20 -2.82 1.78
N ARG A 74 -2.87 -3.91 2.18
CA ARG A 74 -2.91 -4.34 3.58
C ARG A 74 -1.52 -4.73 4.09
N SER A 75 -0.74 -5.49 3.32
CA SER A 75 0.66 -5.82 3.65
C SER A 75 1.51 -4.56 3.81
N TYR A 76 1.37 -3.61 2.89
CA TYR A 76 2.04 -2.32 2.97
C TYR A 76 1.64 -1.54 4.22
N LEU A 77 0.34 -1.40 4.50
CA LEU A 77 -0.18 -0.70 5.67
C LEU A 77 0.33 -1.31 6.98
N ASN A 78 0.38 -2.64 7.08
CA ASN A 78 0.98 -3.32 8.22
C ASN A 78 2.48 -3.01 8.39
N SER A 79 3.19 -2.71 7.30
CA SER A 79 4.62 -2.37 7.33
C SER A 79 4.86 -0.91 7.76
N VAL A 80 4.06 0.04 7.24
CA VAL A 80 4.26 1.47 7.49
C VAL A 80 3.50 2.02 8.69
N ASP A 81 2.40 1.38 9.08
CA ASP A 81 1.60 1.70 10.26
C ASP A 81 1.28 0.38 10.98
N PRO A 82 2.29 -0.33 11.53
CA PRO A 82 2.02 -1.51 12.34
C PRO A 82 1.21 -1.05 13.54
N VAL A 83 -0.10 -1.31 13.55
CA VAL A 83 -0.88 -1.11 14.76
C VAL A 83 -0.26 -2.04 15.78
N THR A 84 0.42 -1.44 16.75
CA THR A 84 0.79 -2.12 17.99
C THR A 84 -0.51 -2.61 18.59
N ILE A 85 -0.85 -3.87 18.31
CA ILE A 85 -1.80 -4.60 19.10
C ILE A 85 -1.11 -4.69 20.46
N ASP A 86 -1.37 -3.71 21.32
CA ASP A 86 -0.95 -3.81 22.72
C ASP A 86 -1.52 -5.14 23.21
N PRO A 87 -0.69 -6.13 23.55
CA PRO A 87 -1.22 -7.36 24.10
C PRO A 87 -1.89 -6.93 25.39
N VAL A 88 -3.22 -6.90 25.38
CA VAL A 88 -4.03 -6.60 26.56
C VAL A 88 -3.53 -7.56 27.64
N ASP A 89 -2.79 -7.00 28.60
CA ASP A 89 -2.28 -7.71 29.76
C ASP A 89 -3.50 -8.32 30.48
N PRO A 90 -3.62 -9.66 30.57
CA PRO A 90 -4.80 -10.33 31.09
C PRO A 90 -5.01 -10.15 32.59
#